data_AF-A0A2I0CYG6-F1
#
_entry.id   AF-A0A2I0CYG6-F1
#
_cell.length_a   1.000
_cell.length_b   1.000
_cell.length_c   1.000
_cell.angle_alpha   90.00
_cell.angle_beta   90.00
_cell.angle_gamma   90.00
#
_symmetry.space_group_name_H-M   'P 1'
#
loop_
_entity.id
_entity.type
_entity.pdbx_description
1 polymer ?
#
loop_
_entity_poly.entity_id
_entity_poly.type
_entity_poly.pdbx_seq_one_letter_code
_entity_poly.pdbx_strand_id
1 'polypeptide(L)'
;FFHHVRDIRTIKADVHPCRASGFDHTLDADPMHGGERLAGCLTGSQFYTECYGNDFTLENICPLGQVQEEPFIARCCRSEREGPCTWNGKTGVVVHWGASPAKIAHAVNDLVVRWRAR
;
A
#
# COMPACT_ATOMS: atom_id res chain seq x y z
N PHE A 1 -18.08 1.63 -8.74
CA PHE A 1 -16.69 1.48 -8.30
C PHE A 1 -16.26 0.05 -8.58
N PHE A 2 -15.16 -0.15 -9.29
CA PHE A 2 -14.51 -1.45 -9.35
C PHE A 2 -13.52 -1.54 -8.19
N HIS A 3 -13.71 -2.54 -7.33
CA HIS A 3 -12.81 -2.78 -6.21
C HIS A 3 -11.70 -3.72 -6.67
N HIS A 4 -10.48 -3.21 -6.78
CA HIS A 4 -9.30 -4.03 -7.03
C HIS A 4 -8.70 -4.44 -5.68
N VAL A 5 -9.22 -5.52 -5.11
CA VAL A 5 -8.68 -6.12 -3.89
C VAL A 5 -7.74 -7.26 -4.30
N ARG A 6 -6.46 -7.15 -3.91
CA ARG A 6 -5.49 -8.22 -4.08
C ARG A 6 -5.37 -8.99 -2.76
N ASP A 7 -5.66 -10.28 -2.81
CA ASP A 7 -5.46 -11.16 -1.66
C ASP A 7 -3.97 -11.49 -1.51
N ILE A 8 -3.32 -10.91 -0.49
CA ILE A 8 -1.89 -11.10 -0.25
C ILE A 8 -1.54 -12.51 0.27
N ARG A 9 -2.52 -13.33 0.69
CA ARG A 9 -2.30 -14.75 1.04
C ARG A 9 -1.81 -15.56 -0.15
N THR A 10 -2.15 -15.13 -1.36
CA THR A 10 -1.76 -15.81 -2.61
C THR A 10 -0.29 -15.60 -2.99
N ILE A 11 0.40 -14.66 -2.33
CA ILE A 11 1.76 -14.24 -2.68
C ILE A 11 2.80 -15.28 -2.26
N LYS A 12 2.47 -16.20 -1.33
CA LYS A 12 3.41 -17.17 -0.74
C LYS A 12 4.69 -16.46 -0.26
N ALA A 13 4.50 -15.45 0.58
CA ALA A 13 5.58 -14.74 1.25
C ALA A 13 5.90 -15.44 2.57
N ASP A 14 7.14 -15.34 3.01
CA ASP A 14 7.60 -15.86 4.30
C ASP A 14 7.30 -14.87 5.42
N VAL A 15 7.24 -13.58 5.10
CA VAL A 15 7.02 -12.47 6.05
C VAL A 15 5.95 -11.53 5.52
N HIS A 16 5.05 -11.10 6.40
CA HIS A 16 3.95 -10.18 6.08
C HIS A 16 4.10 -8.80 6.78
N PRO A 17 3.37 -7.76 6.34
CA PRO A 17 3.65 -6.38 6.77
C PRO A 17 3.44 -6.09 8.25
N CYS A 18 2.37 -6.63 8.84
CA CYS A 18 2.06 -6.38 10.24
C CYS A 18 1.09 -7.40 10.85
N ARG A 19 1.14 -7.56 12.16
CA ARG A 19 0.29 -8.50 12.92
C ARG A 19 -1.19 -8.14 12.85
N ALA A 20 -1.53 -6.86 12.66
CA ALA A 20 -2.90 -6.42 12.43
C ALA A 20 -3.52 -7.03 11.15
N SER A 21 -2.70 -7.56 10.25
CA SER A 21 -3.16 -8.27 9.05
C SER A 21 -3.56 -9.73 9.34
N GLY A 22 -3.31 -10.25 10.56
CA GLY A 22 -3.71 -11.60 10.96
C GLY A 22 -2.80 -12.72 10.45
N PHE A 23 -1.57 -12.41 10.04
CA PHE A 23 -0.55 -13.39 9.65
C PHE A 23 0.32 -13.78 10.85
N ASP A 24 0.86 -15.00 10.80
CA ASP A 24 1.65 -15.57 11.89
C ASP A 24 3.07 -15.00 11.98
N HIS A 25 3.68 -14.65 10.84
CA HIS A 25 5.06 -14.14 10.77
C HIS A 25 5.07 -12.75 10.12
N THR A 26 5.39 -11.71 10.90
CA THR A 26 5.22 -10.31 10.49
C THR A 26 6.39 -9.41 10.85
N LEU A 27 6.66 -8.42 9.99
CA LEU A 27 7.75 -7.45 10.15
C LEU A 27 7.72 -6.68 11.49
N ASP A 28 6.53 -6.41 12.03
CA ASP A 28 6.36 -5.61 13.23
C ASP A 28 6.51 -6.41 14.54
N ALA A 29 6.62 -7.74 14.47
CA ALA A 29 6.56 -8.60 15.65
C ALA A 29 7.70 -9.63 15.71
N ASP A 30 8.23 -10.06 14.58
CA ASP A 30 9.14 -11.19 14.50
C ASP A 30 10.55 -10.79 14.03
N PRO A 31 11.61 -11.48 14.49
CA PRO A 31 12.97 -11.24 14.01
C PRO A 31 13.18 -11.86 12.62
N MET A 32 13.90 -11.15 11.75
CA MET A 32 14.27 -11.64 10.42
C MET A 32 15.69 -12.22 10.42
N HIS A 33 15.95 -13.19 9.56
CA HIS A 33 17.18 -13.99 9.52
C HIS A 33 17.96 -13.92 8.21
N GLY A 34 17.38 -13.38 7.14
CA GLY A 34 18.00 -13.31 5.81
C GLY A 34 17.47 -14.37 4.85
N GLY A 35 17.27 -13.99 3.59
CA GLY A 35 16.77 -14.83 2.51
C GLY A 35 15.23 -14.87 2.40
N GLU A 36 14.50 -14.25 3.30
CA GLU A 36 13.04 -14.26 3.33
C GLU A 36 12.43 -13.52 2.13
N ARG A 37 11.25 -13.99 1.71
CA ARG A 37 10.36 -13.29 0.80
C ARG A 37 9.37 -12.44 1.58
N LEU A 38 9.57 -11.14 1.54
CA LEU A 38 8.74 -10.15 2.20
C LEU A 38 7.56 -9.71 1.31
N ALA A 39 6.33 -9.94 1.76
CA ALA A 39 5.17 -9.22 1.23
C ALA A 39 5.14 -7.81 1.84
N GLY A 40 5.55 -6.80 1.08
CA GLY A 40 5.73 -5.45 1.60
C GLY A 40 5.59 -4.35 0.54
N CYS A 41 5.69 -3.11 0.99
CA CYS A 41 5.87 -1.96 0.11
C CYS A 41 7.24 -1.32 0.39
N LEU A 42 7.49 -0.13 -0.17
CA LEU A 42 8.71 0.61 0.10
C LEU A 42 9.00 0.75 1.61
N THR A 43 7.97 1.00 2.44
CA THR A 43 8.14 1.09 3.90
C THR A 43 8.62 -0.23 4.52
N GLY A 44 8.05 -1.36 4.09
CA GLY A 44 8.50 -2.68 4.58
C GLY A 44 9.93 -2.99 4.16
N SER A 45 10.30 -2.67 2.92
CA SER A 45 11.67 -2.81 2.42
C SER A 45 12.66 -1.94 3.19
N GLN A 46 12.32 -0.68 3.48
CA GLN A 46 13.18 0.22 4.26
C GLN A 46 13.38 -0.29 5.69
N PHE A 47 12.28 -0.69 6.34
CA PHE A 47 12.35 -1.27 7.68
C PHE A 47 13.24 -2.52 7.72
N TYR A 48 13.04 -3.44 6.76
CA TYR A 48 13.86 -4.64 6.67
C TYR A 48 15.34 -4.28 6.50
N THR A 49 15.66 -3.42 5.54
CA THR A 49 17.02 -2.94 5.27
C THR A 49 17.69 -2.32 6.50
N GLU A 50 16.98 -1.44 7.21
CA GLU A 50 17.52 -0.70 8.34
C GLU A 50 17.75 -1.58 9.58
N CYS A 51 16.90 -2.60 9.78
CA CYS A 51 16.94 -3.44 10.98
C CYS A 51 17.66 -4.79 10.79
N TYR A 52 17.64 -5.35 9.58
CA TYR A 52 18.08 -6.73 9.30
C TYR A 52 19.00 -6.85 8.07
N GLY A 53 19.27 -5.75 7.36
CA GLY A 53 20.11 -5.74 6.17
C GLY A 53 19.36 -6.06 4.88
N ASN A 54 20.10 -6.35 3.80
CA ASN A 54 19.55 -6.39 2.44
C ASN A 54 19.34 -7.80 1.89
N ASP A 55 19.47 -8.83 2.71
CA ASP A 55 19.27 -10.22 2.30
C ASP A 55 17.78 -10.58 2.40
N PHE A 56 16.99 -10.15 1.42
CA PHE A 56 15.57 -10.51 1.30
C PHE A 56 15.08 -10.24 -0.13
N THR A 57 13.92 -10.79 -0.47
CA THR A 57 13.21 -10.48 -1.72
C THR A 57 11.90 -9.75 -1.42
N LEU A 58 11.60 -8.69 -2.16
CA LEU A 58 10.37 -7.90 -1.95
C LEU A 58 9.29 -8.27 -2.95
N GLU A 59 8.18 -8.78 -2.44
CA GLU A 59 6.91 -8.88 -3.16
C GLU A 59 6.09 -7.61 -2.92
N ASN A 60 6.01 -6.76 -3.94
CA ASN A 60 5.34 -5.48 -3.82
C ASN A 60 3.81 -5.63 -3.70
N ILE A 61 3.30 -5.24 -2.53
CA ILE A 61 1.86 -5.20 -2.22
C ILE A 61 1.29 -3.78 -2.11
N CYS A 62 2.06 -2.76 -2.49
CA CYS A 62 1.64 -1.36 -2.37
C CYS A 62 0.33 -1.10 -3.16
N PRO A 63 -0.78 -0.67 -2.52
CA PRO A 63 -2.04 -0.43 -3.23
C PRO A 63 -1.89 0.57 -4.38
N LEU A 64 -1.07 1.61 -4.18
CA LEU A 64 -0.76 2.61 -5.20
C LEU A 64 0.01 2.00 -6.39
N GLY A 65 0.92 1.06 -6.14
CA GLY A 65 1.64 0.34 -7.19
C GLY A 65 0.78 -0.66 -7.98
N GLN A 66 -0.46 -0.92 -7.55
CA GLN A 66 -1.37 -1.87 -8.20
C GLN A 66 -2.48 -1.18 -9.01
N VAL A 67 -2.47 0.15 -9.12
CA VAL A 67 -3.49 0.92 -9.85
C VAL A 67 -3.55 0.53 -11.34
N GLN A 68 -4.70 0.03 -11.78
CA GLN A 68 -4.94 -0.40 -13.17
C GLN A 68 -5.76 0.59 -14.00
N GLU A 69 -6.62 1.38 -13.37
CA GLU A 69 -7.58 2.26 -14.05
C GLU A 69 -7.63 3.64 -13.39
N GLU A 70 -8.14 4.64 -14.12
CA GLU A 70 -8.47 5.97 -13.59
C GLU A 70 -9.99 6.25 -13.72
N PRO A 71 -10.58 7.04 -12.81
CA PRO A 71 -9.96 7.61 -11.61
C PRO A 71 -9.81 6.57 -10.49
N PHE A 72 -8.73 6.64 -9.71
CA PHE A 72 -8.51 5.72 -8.59
C PHE A 72 -8.53 6.40 -7.22
N ILE A 73 -8.81 5.60 -6.19
CA ILE A 73 -8.51 5.92 -4.80
C ILE A 73 -7.65 4.81 -4.20
N ALA A 74 -6.50 5.16 -3.61
CA ALA A 74 -5.58 4.20 -3.03
C ALA A 74 -5.17 4.60 -1.61
N ARG A 75 -4.87 3.62 -0.76
CA ARG A 75 -4.33 3.87 0.59
C ARG A 75 -2.80 3.83 0.59
N CYS A 76 -2.19 4.73 1.35
CA CYS A 76 -0.75 4.74 1.60
C CYS A 76 -0.44 5.16 3.05
N CYS A 77 0.59 4.58 3.66
CA CYS A 77 1.04 4.95 5.02
C CYS A 77 1.97 6.16 5.00
N ARG A 78 2.50 6.50 3.82
CA ARG A 78 3.40 7.62 3.61
C ARG A 78 2.56 8.87 3.42
N SER A 79 2.44 9.68 4.48
CA SER A 79 1.60 10.87 4.51
C SER A 79 2.01 11.90 3.46
N GLU A 80 3.29 11.94 3.07
CA GLU A 80 3.80 12.79 2.00
C GLU A 80 3.25 12.43 0.61
N ARG A 81 2.66 11.25 0.45
CA ARG A 81 1.99 10.83 -0.80
C ARG A 81 0.50 11.12 -0.80
N GLU A 82 -0.08 11.63 0.29
CA GLU A 82 -1.51 11.89 0.40
C GLU A 82 -1.96 13.06 -0.50
N GLY A 83 -3.15 12.95 -1.07
CA GLY A 83 -3.78 13.99 -1.88
C GLY A 83 -4.00 13.59 -3.35
N PRO A 84 -4.53 14.52 -4.16
CA PRO A 84 -4.71 14.32 -5.60
C PRO A 84 -3.36 14.09 -6.28
N CYS A 85 -3.28 13.08 -7.15
CA CYS A 85 -2.03 12.73 -7.80
C CYS A 85 -2.25 12.13 -9.19
N THR A 86 -1.13 12.00 -9.90
CA THR A 86 -1.00 11.17 -11.09
C THR A 86 0.00 10.08 -10.78
N TRP A 87 -0.39 8.81 -10.95
CA TRP A 87 0.46 7.65 -10.69
C TRP A 87 0.45 6.72 -11.91
N ASN A 88 1.63 6.43 -12.47
CA ASN A 88 1.76 5.67 -13.73
C ASN A 88 0.84 6.18 -14.85
N GLY A 89 0.73 7.51 -14.99
CA GLY A 89 -0.12 8.16 -16.00
C GLY A 89 -1.62 8.19 -15.68
N LYS A 90 -2.05 7.59 -14.56
CA LYS A 90 -3.46 7.54 -14.13
C LYS A 90 -3.74 8.58 -13.06
N THR A 91 -4.85 9.29 -13.15
CA THR A 91 -5.26 10.29 -12.17
C THR A 91 -6.04 9.64 -11.03
N GLY A 92 -5.80 10.10 -9.80
CA GLY A 92 -6.51 9.61 -8.64
C GLY A 92 -6.24 10.42 -7.38
N VAL A 93 -6.62 9.86 -6.24
CA VAL A 93 -6.35 10.41 -4.93
C VAL A 93 -5.75 9.34 -4.03
N VAL A 94 -4.71 9.69 -3.30
CA VAL A 94 -4.16 8.85 -2.24
C VAL A 94 -4.70 9.35 -0.91
N VAL A 95 -5.17 8.44 -0.07
CA VAL A 95 -5.58 8.75 1.31
C VAL A 95 -4.68 7.99 2.29
N HIS A 96 -4.42 8.59 3.44
CA HIS A 96 -3.59 7.92 4.45
C HIS A 96 -4.22 6.61 4.95
N TRP A 97 -3.41 5.61 5.34
CA TRP A 97 -3.92 4.34 5.89
C TRP A 97 -4.83 4.54 7.10
N GLY A 98 -4.50 5.52 7.95
CA GLY A 98 -5.30 5.94 9.10
C GLY A 98 -6.38 6.98 8.79
N ALA A 99 -6.74 7.22 7.53
CA ALA A 99 -7.79 8.17 7.19
C ALA A 99 -9.16 7.73 7.73
N SER A 100 -9.89 8.66 8.34
CA SER A 100 -11.25 8.41 8.83
C SER A 100 -12.22 8.21 7.66
N PRO A 101 -13.37 7.53 7.89
CA PRO A 101 -14.41 7.40 6.85
C PRO A 101 -14.85 8.74 6.25
N ALA A 102 -14.96 9.79 7.07
CA ALA A 102 -15.30 11.13 6.62
C ALA A 102 -14.24 11.72 5.67
N LYS A 103 -12.94 11.53 5.95
CA LYS A 103 -11.85 11.99 5.09
C LYS A 103 -11.86 11.26 3.74
N ILE A 104 -12.12 9.95 3.76
CA ILE A 104 -12.22 9.14 2.54
C ILE A 104 -13.41 9.59 1.69
N ALA A 105 -14.57 9.82 2.29
CA ALA A 105 -15.76 10.29 1.57
C ALA A 105 -15.52 11.65 0.89
N HIS A 106 -14.88 12.60 1.58
CA HIS A 106 -14.50 13.89 0.99
C HIS A 106 -13.53 13.70 -0.18
N ALA A 107 -12.49 12.88 -0.02
CA ALA A 107 -11.53 12.61 -1.08
C ALA A 107 -12.19 12.02 -2.35
N VAL A 108 -13.18 11.14 -2.18
CA VAL A 108 -13.96 10.59 -3.29
C VAL A 108 -14.80 11.68 -3.98
N ASN A 109 -15.51 12.50 -3.21
CA ASN A 109 -16.33 13.59 -3.77
C ASN A 109 -15.47 14.57 -4.57
N ASP A 110 -14.35 15.01 -3.99
CA ASP A 110 -13.41 15.93 -4.64
C ASP A 110 -12.81 15.32 -5.92
N LEU A 111 -12.47 14.03 -5.90
CA LEU A 111 -11.98 13.30 -7.07
C LEU A 111 -13.02 13.29 -8.19
N VAL A 112 -14.29 13.01 -7.88
CA VAL A 112 -15.38 13.00 -8.87
C VAL A 112 -15.61 14.38 -9.47
N VAL A 113 -15.58 15.44 -8.66
CA VAL A 113 -15.71 16.83 -9.14
C VAL A 113 -14.58 17.17 -10.12
N ARG A 114 -13.32 16.87 -9.75
CA ARG A 114 -12.15 17.11 -10.61
C ARG A 114 -12.21 16.30 -11.90
N TRP A 115 -12.63 15.04 -11.81
CA TRP A 115 -12.70 14.14 -12.96
C TRP A 115 -13.73 14.62 -14.00
N ARG A 116 -14.88 15.12 -13.55
CA ARG A 116 -15.93 15.66 -14.45
C ARG A 116 -15.56 16.98 -15.12
N ALA A 117 -14.57 17.69 -14.60
CA ALA A 117 -14.13 18.97 -15.14
C ALA A 117 -13.00 18.84 -16.20
N ARG A 118 -12.50 17.62 -16.44
CA ARG A 118 -11.61 17.29 -17.58
C ARG A 118 -12.43 17.03 -18.83
#